data_AF-A0A379AAV8-F1
#
_entry.id   AF-A0A379AAV8-F1
#
_cell.length_a   1.000
_cell.length_b   1.000
_cell.length_c   1.000
_cell.angle_alpha   90.00
_cell.angle_beta   90.00
_cell.angle_gamma   90.00
#
_symmetry.space_group_name_H-M   'P 1'
#
loop_
_entity.id
_entity.type
_entity.pdbx_description
1 polymer ?
#
loop_
_entity_poly.entity_id
_entity_poly.type
_entity_poly.pdbx_seq_one_letter_code
_entity_poly.pdbx_strand_id
1 'polypeptide(L)'
;MQRISFALSRRRCWRRVRSCLPRRFTAYAPVGAAIALSEHDWPWRWGITGSTGYALATQQPTLHAASDLDLVIRAPEPLARDTLQRWQAQTDTLACRVDTQVETPSGAFALSEWLREGRALVKTVTGPILTASPWSRELQ
;
A
#
# COMPACT_ATOMS: atom_id res chain seq x y z
N MET A 1 15.25 -0.68 13.09
CA MET A 1 14.95 -0.29 11.70
C MET A 1 13.65 0.52 11.72
N GLN A 2 13.74 1.85 11.52
CA GLN A 2 12.71 2.82 11.87
C GLN A 2 11.47 2.70 10.97
N ARG A 3 10.32 2.32 11.55
CA ARG A 3 9.00 2.32 10.90
C ARG A 3 8.48 3.75 10.77
N ILE A 4 8.91 4.50 9.76
CA ILE A 4 8.17 5.71 9.33
C ILE A 4 7.02 5.24 8.43
N SER A 5 5.98 4.65 9.05
CA SER A 5 4.69 4.47 8.42
C SER A 5 3.88 5.74 8.67
N PHE A 6 3.74 6.61 7.67
CA PHE A 6 2.74 7.67 7.73
C PHE A 6 1.35 7.02 7.57
N ALA A 7 0.77 6.63 8.70
CA ALA A 7 -0.61 6.18 8.74
C ALA A 7 -1.51 7.40 8.62
N LEU A 8 -1.93 7.76 7.40
CA LEU A 8 -3.10 8.60 7.20
C LEU A 8 -4.36 7.77 7.54
N SER A 9 -4.53 7.60 8.84
CA SER A 9 -5.61 6.90 9.51
C SER A 9 -6.87 7.77 9.53
N ARG A 10 -7.78 7.56 8.57
CA ARG A 10 -9.25 7.67 8.72
C ARG A 10 -9.90 7.48 7.34
N ARG A 11 -11.06 6.81 7.33
CA ARG A 11 -11.88 6.40 6.16
C ARG A 11 -12.30 7.53 5.17
N ARG A 12 -11.78 8.75 5.31
CA ARG A 12 -12.12 9.95 4.51
C ARG A 12 -10.93 10.90 4.27
N CYS A 13 -9.69 10.52 4.59
CA CYS A 13 -8.62 11.53 4.77
C CYS A 13 -8.01 12.08 3.47
N TRP A 14 -8.08 11.39 2.33
CA TRP A 14 -7.29 11.82 1.15
C TRP A 14 -7.96 12.90 0.28
N ARG A 15 -9.29 13.04 0.24
CA ARG A 15 -9.96 14.15 -0.47
C ARG A 15 -9.50 15.54 0.03
N ARG A 16 -9.04 15.65 1.28
CA ARG A 16 -8.53 16.88 1.89
C ARG A 16 -7.01 17.03 1.81
N VAL A 17 -6.27 15.98 1.42
CA VAL A 17 -4.79 15.99 1.33
C VAL A 17 -4.31 16.65 0.04
N ARG A 18 -5.11 16.65 -1.03
CA ARG A 18 -4.79 17.32 -2.30
C ARG A 18 -4.46 18.81 -2.14
N SER A 19 -5.12 19.51 -1.21
CA SER A 19 -4.87 20.94 -0.94
C SER A 19 -3.63 21.22 -0.08
N CYS A 20 -3.06 20.19 0.57
CA CYS A 20 -1.87 20.32 1.42
C CYS A 20 -0.62 19.69 0.78
N LEU A 21 -0.75 19.04 -0.38
CA LEU A 21 0.37 18.48 -1.12
C LEU A 21 1.18 19.62 -1.76
N PRO A 22 2.49 19.72 -1.47
CA PRO A 22 3.32 20.70 -2.13
C PRO A 22 3.30 20.50 -3.64
N ARG A 23 3.06 21.57 -4.41
CA ARG A 23 3.01 21.55 -5.89
C ARG A 23 4.21 20.87 -6.56
N ARG A 24 5.37 20.84 -5.92
CA ARG A 24 6.58 20.18 -6.45
C ARG A 24 6.47 18.66 -6.51
N PHE A 25 5.62 18.05 -5.68
CA PHE A 25 5.48 16.58 -5.65
C PHE A 25 4.42 16.06 -6.62
N THR A 26 3.46 16.89 -7.03
CA THR A 26 2.37 16.46 -7.94
C THR A 26 2.85 16.13 -9.35
N ALA A 27 4.10 16.49 -9.71
CA ALA A 27 4.71 16.12 -10.98
C ALA A 27 5.22 14.67 -11.02
N TYR A 28 5.36 13.99 -9.87
CA TYR A 28 5.86 12.62 -9.81
C TYR A 28 4.74 11.60 -9.95
N ALA A 29 4.93 10.61 -10.82
CA ALA A 29 3.95 9.57 -11.12
C ALA A 29 3.41 8.85 -9.85
N PRO A 30 4.22 8.48 -8.84
CA PRO A 30 3.72 7.87 -7.60
C PRO A 30 2.71 8.74 -6.84
N VAL A 31 2.90 10.06 -6.84
CA VAL A 31 1.99 10.98 -6.14
C VAL A 31 0.68 11.11 -6.92
N GLY A 32 0.75 11.19 -8.25
CA GLY A 32 -0.43 11.15 -9.11
C GLY A 32 -1.23 9.85 -8.97
N ALA A 33 -0.54 8.71 -8.94
CA ALA A 33 -1.12 7.39 -8.72
C ALA A 33 -1.85 7.29 -7.37
N ALA A 34 -1.24 7.78 -6.28
CA ALA A 34 -1.89 7.82 -4.97
C ALA A 34 -3.13 8.74 -4.95
N ILE A 35 -3.08 9.88 -5.66
CA ILE A 35 -4.25 10.75 -5.81
C ILE A 35 -5.38 10.01 -6.54
N ALA A 36 -5.11 9.37 -7.67
CA ALA A 36 -6.12 8.61 -8.43
C ALA A 36 -6.75 7.47 -7.61
N LEU A 37 -5.95 6.74 -6.84
CA LEU A 37 -6.46 5.69 -5.94
C LEU A 37 -7.37 6.25 -4.84
N SER A 38 -7.13 7.49 -4.41
CA SER A 38 -7.92 8.16 -3.38
C SER A 38 -9.26 8.72 -3.84
N GLU A 39 -9.51 8.76 -5.15
CA GLU A 39 -10.80 9.16 -5.73
C GLU A 39 -11.86 8.07 -5.60
N HIS A 40 -11.44 6.84 -5.27
CA HIS A 40 -12.29 5.67 -5.06
C HIS A 40 -12.51 5.40 -3.56
N ASP A 41 -13.72 4.95 -3.22
CA ASP A 41 -14.05 4.51 -1.87
C ASP A 41 -13.68 3.03 -1.67
N TRP A 42 -12.61 2.79 -0.91
CA TRP A 42 -12.16 1.45 -0.55
C TRP A 42 -12.67 1.07 0.85
N PRO A 43 -13.06 -0.20 1.08
CA PRO A 43 -13.64 -0.62 2.37
C PRO A 43 -12.60 -0.79 3.49
N TRP A 44 -11.30 -0.60 3.19
CA TRP A 44 -10.19 -0.72 4.13
C TRP A 44 -9.40 0.58 4.26
N ARG A 45 -8.51 0.61 5.25
CA ARG A 45 -7.50 1.67 5.36
C ARG A 45 -6.28 1.28 4.54
N TRP A 46 -5.72 2.24 3.82
CA TRP A 46 -4.46 2.09 3.11
C TRP A 46 -3.59 3.34 3.26
N GLY A 47 -2.30 3.25 2.94
CA GLY A 47 -1.39 4.38 2.98
C GLY A 47 -0.14 4.18 2.13
N ILE A 48 0.54 5.30 1.86
CA ILE A 48 1.80 5.32 1.12
C ILE A 48 2.96 4.96 2.06
N THR A 49 3.89 4.15 1.57
CA THR A 49 5.12 3.79 2.26
C THR A 49 6.33 4.05 1.36
N GLY A 50 7.49 3.49 1.70
CA GLY A 50 8.69 3.61 0.88
C GLY A 50 9.17 5.05 0.68
N SER A 51 9.86 5.26 -0.44
CA SER A 51 10.51 6.53 -0.80
C SER A 51 9.50 7.67 -0.98
N THR A 52 8.33 7.39 -1.56
CA THR A 52 7.24 8.35 -1.72
C THR A 52 6.72 8.82 -0.37
N GLY A 53 6.46 7.89 0.56
CA GLY A 53 6.03 8.24 1.92
C GLY A 53 7.08 9.09 2.65
N TYR A 54 8.35 8.71 2.54
CA TYR A 54 9.47 9.45 3.13
C TYR A 54 9.59 10.87 2.56
N ALA A 55 9.54 11.03 1.23
CA ALA A 55 9.63 12.34 0.56
C ALA A 55 8.51 13.28 0.99
N LEU A 56 7.28 12.77 1.09
CA LEU A 56 6.13 13.55 1.53
C LEU A 56 6.24 13.98 3.00
N ALA A 57 6.69 13.07 3.88
CA ALA A 57 6.83 13.34 5.30
C ALA A 57 7.97 14.31 5.63
N THR A 58 9.12 14.15 4.95
CA THR A 58 10.34 14.93 5.22
C THR A 58 10.50 16.14 4.33
N GLN A 59 9.66 16.28 3.31
CA GLN A 59 9.75 17.33 2.30
C GLN A 59 11.04 17.26 1.45
N GLN A 60 11.80 16.16 1.53
CA GLN A 60 13.05 15.96 0.79
C GLN A 60 12.80 15.41 -0.63
N PRO A 61 13.54 15.86 -1.66
CA PRO A 61 13.34 15.44 -3.04
C PRO A 61 14.03 14.10 -3.33
N THR A 62 13.57 13.02 -2.69
CA THR A 62 14.10 11.66 -2.94
C THR A 62 13.38 10.93 -4.08
N LEU A 63 12.36 11.56 -4.69
CA LEU A 63 11.60 11.00 -5.80
C LEU A 63 12.25 11.27 -7.15
N HIS A 64 12.21 10.28 -8.03
CA HIS A 64 12.62 10.38 -9.44
C HIS A 64 11.47 10.00 -10.37
N ALA A 65 11.60 10.32 -11.66
CA ALA A 65 10.54 10.12 -12.64
C ALA A 65 10.08 8.65 -12.75
N ALA A 66 11.01 7.71 -12.62
CA ALA A 66 10.77 6.26 -12.67
C ALA A 66 10.46 5.61 -11.31
N SER A 67 10.22 6.40 -10.25
CA SER A 67 9.94 5.83 -8.92
C SER A 67 8.64 5.02 -8.97
N ASP A 68 8.61 3.92 -8.22
CA ASP A 68 7.41 3.15 -7.94
C ASP A 68 6.63 3.73 -6.76
N LEU A 69 5.44 3.19 -6.56
CA LEU A 69 4.56 3.53 -5.44
C LEU A 69 4.39 2.32 -4.53
N ASP A 70 5.02 2.36 -3.35
CA ASP A 70 4.78 1.38 -2.29
C ASP A 70 3.53 1.73 -1.48
N LEU A 71 2.58 0.81 -1.40
CA LEU A 71 1.33 0.94 -0.65
C LEU A 71 1.21 -0.17 0.40
N VAL A 72 0.54 0.15 1.50
CA VAL A 72 0.10 -0.84 2.49
C VAL A 72 -1.41 -0.77 2.68
N ILE A 73 -2.09 -1.91 2.55
CA ILE A 73 -3.46 -2.13 2.99
C ILE A 73 -3.42 -2.68 4.41
N ARG A 74 -4.19 -2.09 5.33
CA ARG A 74 -4.35 -2.58 6.70
C ARG A 74 -5.56 -3.50 6.76
N ALA A 75 -5.34 -4.80 6.91
CA ALA A 75 -6.35 -5.85 6.91
C ALA A 75 -6.35 -6.61 8.24
N PRO A 76 -6.90 -6.02 9.33
CA PRO A 76 -6.99 -6.72 10.62
C PRO A 76 -7.84 -7.98 10.54
N GLU A 77 -8.79 -8.02 9.60
CA GLU A 77 -9.63 -9.18 9.27
C GLU A 77 -9.44 -9.55 7.79
N PRO A 78 -9.73 -10.81 7.40
CA PRO A 78 -9.72 -11.24 6.00
C PRO A 78 -10.57 -10.32 5.11
N LEU A 79 -10.00 -9.96 3.95
CA LEU A 79 -10.68 -9.15 2.95
C LEU A 79 -11.18 -10.03 1.81
N ALA A 80 -12.35 -9.70 1.26
CA ALA A 80 -12.89 -10.41 0.09
C ALA A 80 -11.92 -10.29 -1.10
N ARG A 81 -11.54 -11.45 -1.67
CA ARG A 81 -10.57 -11.55 -2.78
C ARG A 81 -10.99 -10.68 -3.97
N ASP A 82 -12.26 -10.66 -4.32
CA ASP A 82 -12.79 -9.86 -5.44
C ASP A 82 -12.56 -8.36 -5.26
N THR A 83 -12.61 -7.87 -4.01
CA THR A 83 -12.36 -6.43 -3.77
C THR A 83 -10.86 -6.12 -3.87
N LEU A 84 -10.00 -7.03 -3.43
CA LEU A 84 -8.55 -6.93 -3.62
C LEU A 84 -8.15 -7.03 -5.11
N GLN A 85 -8.86 -7.85 -5.90
CA GLN A 85 -8.68 -7.90 -7.36
C GLN A 85 -9.07 -6.58 -8.02
N ARG A 86 -10.18 -5.93 -7.60
CA ARG A 86 -10.53 -4.60 -8.09
C ARG A 86 -9.47 -3.55 -7.77
N TRP A 87 -8.87 -3.62 -6.58
CA TRP A 87 -7.72 -2.78 -6.23
C TRP A 87 -6.53 -3.03 -7.16
N GLN A 88 -6.14 -4.30 -7.35
CA GLN A 88 -5.01 -4.65 -8.23
C GLN A 88 -5.25 -4.17 -9.66
N ALA A 89 -6.46 -4.39 -10.19
CA ALA A 89 -6.84 -3.91 -11.51
C ALA A 89 -6.73 -2.38 -11.62
N GLN A 90 -7.14 -1.63 -10.59
CA GLN A 90 -6.98 -0.18 -10.58
C GLN A 90 -5.50 0.21 -10.57
N THR A 91 -4.67 -0.44 -9.76
CA THR A 91 -3.23 -0.13 -9.69
C THR A 91 -2.49 -0.44 -10.98
N ASP A 92 -2.91 -1.46 -11.72
CA ASP A 92 -2.29 -1.86 -12.99
C ASP A 92 -2.52 -0.82 -14.11
N THR A 93 -3.49 0.09 -13.95
CA THR A 93 -3.76 1.17 -14.92
C THR A 93 -2.96 2.45 -14.67
N LEU A 94 -2.18 2.51 -13.59
CA LEU A 94 -1.51 3.74 -13.17
C LEU A 94 -0.19 3.96 -13.92
N ALA A 95 0.24 5.22 -13.99
CA ALA A 95 1.42 5.64 -14.75
C ALA A 95 2.77 5.18 -14.15
N CYS A 96 2.76 4.48 -13.01
CA CYS A 96 3.95 3.89 -12.40
C CYS A 96 3.63 2.50 -11.83
N ARG A 97 4.66 1.69 -11.64
CA ARG A 97 4.55 0.42 -10.91
C ARG A 97 4.06 0.69 -9.48
N VAL A 98 3.13 -0.12 -9.01
CA VAL A 98 2.56 -0.01 -7.67
C VAL A 98 2.72 -1.33 -6.93
N ASP A 99 3.43 -1.28 -5.81
CA ASP A 99 3.65 -2.43 -4.95
C ASP A 99 2.72 -2.36 -3.75
N THR A 100 1.72 -3.22 -3.73
CA THR A 100 0.77 -3.28 -2.60
C THR A 100 1.14 -4.41 -1.66
N GLN A 101 1.43 -4.07 -0.41
CA GLN A 101 1.48 -5.02 0.69
C GLN A 101 0.16 -5.06 1.44
N VAL A 102 -0.28 -6.24 1.86
CA VAL A 102 -1.39 -6.41 2.79
C VAL A 102 -0.81 -6.75 4.15
N GLU A 103 -0.99 -5.86 5.13
CA GLU A 103 -0.65 -6.12 6.52
C GLU A 103 -1.83 -6.77 7.23
N THR A 104 -1.58 -7.95 7.79
CA THR A 104 -2.49 -8.74 8.61
C THR A 104 -1.95 -8.84 10.05
N PRO A 105 -2.73 -9.39 11.00
CA PRO A 105 -2.22 -9.67 12.33
C PRO A 105 -1.04 -10.68 12.39
N SER A 106 -0.80 -11.45 11.32
CA SER A 106 0.26 -12.46 11.24
C SER A 106 1.51 -11.96 10.51
N GLY A 107 1.49 -10.74 9.95
CA GLY A 107 2.61 -10.17 9.19
C GLY A 107 2.14 -9.41 7.96
N ALA A 108 3.01 -9.23 6.97
CA ALA A 108 2.65 -8.59 5.70
C ALA A 108 3.08 -9.40 4.49
N PHE A 109 2.29 -9.36 3.42
CA PHE A 109 2.58 -10.08 2.18
C PHE A 109 2.31 -9.22 0.94
N ALA A 110 2.94 -9.57 -0.18
CA ALA A 110 2.71 -8.89 -1.47
C ALA A 110 1.37 -9.34 -2.07
N LEU A 111 0.49 -8.38 -2.36
CA LEU A 111 -0.86 -8.67 -2.86
C LEU A 111 -0.83 -9.38 -4.22
N SER A 112 -0.01 -8.89 -5.15
CA SER A 112 0.08 -9.40 -6.51
C SER A 112 0.51 -10.87 -6.55
N GLU A 113 1.46 -11.26 -5.70
CA GLU A 113 1.91 -12.65 -5.56
C GLU A 113 0.79 -13.55 -5.05
N TRP A 114 0.10 -13.15 -3.97
CA TRP A 114 -0.99 -13.94 -3.41
C TRP A 114 -2.18 -14.08 -4.36
N LEU A 115 -2.53 -13.02 -5.09
CA LEU A 115 -3.59 -13.08 -6.09
C LEU A 115 -3.25 -14.03 -7.24
N ARG A 116 -1.98 -14.10 -7.65
CA ARG A 116 -1.48 -14.97 -8.73
C ARG A 116 -1.31 -16.43 -8.31
N GLU A 117 -0.74 -16.68 -7.13
CA GLU A 117 -0.32 -18.03 -6.72
C GLU A 117 -1.29 -18.71 -5.74
N GLY A 118 -2.20 -17.96 -5.12
CA GLY A 118 -3.06 -18.46 -4.04
C GLY A 118 -2.33 -18.75 -2.73
N ARG A 119 -1.01 -18.53 -2.69
CA ARG A 119 -0.16 -18.57 -1.49
C ARG A 119 0.62 -17.27 -1.38
N ALA A 120 0.91 -16.88 -0.15
CA ALA A 120 1.59 -15.65 0.19
C ALA A 120 2.85 -15.97 1.00
N LEU A 121 3.96 -15.34 0.65
CA LEU A 121 5.13 -15.28 1.53
C LEU A 121 4.92 -14.17 2.55
N VAL A 122 4.40 -14.54 3.73
CA VAL A 122 4.12 -13.60 4.82
C VAL A 122 5.43 -13.29 5.55
N LYS A 123 5.83 -12.03 5.53
CA LYS A 123 6.96 -11.51 6.30
C LYS A 123 6.51 -11.29 7.74
N THR A 124 7.00 -12.13 8.66
CA THR A 124 6.76 -12.01 10.10
C THR A 124 7.98 -11.44 10.82
N VAL A 125 7.89 -11.26 12.13
CA VAL A 125 9.03 -10.89 12.98
C VAL A 125 10.02 -12.03 13.20
N THR A 126 9.59 -13.29 13.07
CA THR A 126 10.43 -14.49 13.25
C THR A 126 10.99 -15.02 11.94
N GLY A 127 10.48 -14.57 10.79
CA GLY A 127 10.98 -14.94 9.48
C GLY A 127 9.86 -14.99 8.43
N PRO A 128 10.19 -15.19 7.15
CA PRO A 128 9.18 -15.36 6.12
C PRO A 128 8.53 -16.75 6.21
N ILE A 129 7.20 -16.82 6.10
CA ILE A 129 6.41 -18.06 6.09
C ILE A 129 5.55 -18.10 4.83
N LEU A 130 5.65 -19.20 4.05
CA LEU A 130 4.80 -19.41 2.89
C LEU A 130 3.48 -20.09 3.30
N THR A 131 2.34 -19.44 3.07
CA THR A 131 1.02 -19.95 3.51
C THR A 131 -0.10 -19.62 2.52
N ALA A 132 -1.14 -20.45 2.48
CA ALA A 132 -2.39 -20.16 1.75
C ALA A 132 -3.35 -19.24 2.53
N SER A 133 -3.17 -19.15 3.86
CA SER A 133 -4.05 -18.43 4.79
C SER A 133 -3.27 -17.33 5.51
N PRO A 134 -2.99 -16.18 4.86
CA PRO A 134 -2.11 -15.15 5.41
C PRO A 134 -2.71 -14.34 6.59
N TRP A 135 -3.97 -14.61 6.95
CA TRP A 135 -4.64 -14.08 8.14
C TRP A 135 -4.63 -15.06 9.32
N SER A 136 -4.34 -16.34 9.11
CA SER A 136 -4.29 -17.31 10.19
C SER A 136 -3.07 -17.06 11.07
N ARG A 137 -3.29 -17.04 12.40
CA ARG A 137 -2.22 -16.96 13.41
C ARG A 137 -1.73 -18.33 13.87
N GLU A 138 -2.11 -19.40 13.17
CA GLU A 138 -1.96 -20.77 13.64
C GLU A 138 -0.49 -21.06 13.99
N LEU A 139 -0.23 -21.11 15.30
CA LEU A 139 1.02 -21.37 16.02
C LEU A 139 2.29 -20.95 15.26
N GLN A 140 2.51 -19.63 15.13
CA GLN A 140 3.81 -19.04 14.79
C GLN A 140 4.71 -18.90 16.01
#